data_AF-U5VXG3-F1
#
_entry.id   AF-U5VXG3-F1
#
_cell.length_a   1.000
_cell.length_b   1.000
_cell.length_c   1.000
_cell.angle_alpha   90.00
_cell.angle_beta   90.00
_cell.angle_gamma   90.00
#
_symmetry.space_group_name_H-M   'P 1'
#
loop_
_entity.id
_entity.type
_entity.pdbx_description
1 polymer ?
#
loop_
_entity_poly.entity_id
_entity_poly.type
_entity_poly.pdbx_seq_one_letter_code
_entity_poly.pdbx_strand_id
1 'polypeptide(L)'
;MSTREIPDHILDQLLVGLVFYEAELTLGHFEPGGAALVSDSFGAVFTWLWRDNPVKATMLIADFVAQLRYYHHNANRAVDLETVLRGLPPALREASPEEIEAMNERLRREVPMFVGLDRNERA
;
A
#
# COMPACT_ATOMS: atom_id res chain seq x y z
N MET A 1 -26.60 -7.29 17.20
CA MET A 1 -25.28 -7.98 17.08
C MET A 1 -24.26 -7.10 17.78
N SER A 2 -23.47 -7.63 18.71
CA SER A 2 -22.34 -6.88 19.30
C SER A 2 -21.17 -6.91 18.31
N THR A 3 -20.72 -5.76 17.84
CA THR A 3 -19.46 -5.65 17.11
C THR A 3 -18.34 -6.11 18.05
N ARG A 4 -17.52 -7.08 17.63
CA ARG A 4 -16.32 -7.48 18.37
C ARG A 4 -15.13 -6.75 17.77
N GLU A 5 -14.41 -6.00 18.60
CA GLU A 5 -13.15 -5.37 18.21
C GLU A 5 -12.10 -6.45 17.93
N ILE A 6 -11.30 -6.23 16.89
CA ILE A 6 -10.15 -7.08 16.56
C ILE A 6 -8.97 -6.56 17.40
N PRO A 7 -8.30 -7.40 18.20
CA PRO A 7 -7.09 -7.00 18.90
C PRO A 7 -6.00 -6.53 17.94
N ASP A 8 -5.27 -5.47 18.31
CA ASP A 8 -4.26 -4.83 17.44
C ASP A 8 -3.25 -5.80 16.83
N HIS A 9 -2.72 -6.74 17.63
CA HIS A 9 -1.75 -7.72 17.15
C HIS A 9 -2.33 -8.69 16.11
N ILE A 10 -3.63 -9.00 16.18
CA ILE A 10 -4.31 -9.82 15.18
C ILE A 10 -4.51 -8.98 13.91
N LEU A 11 -4.93 -7.73 14.06
CA LEU A 11 -5.04 -6.81 12.92
C LEU A 11 -3.70 -6.68 12.20
N ASP A 12 -2.61 -6.47 12.92
CA ASP A 12 -1.27 -6.36 12.33
C ASP A 12 -0.88 -7.61 11.55
N GLN A 13 -1.16 -8.81 12.06
CA GLN A 13 -0.93 -10.06 11.33
C GLN A 13 -1.79 -10.17 10.05
N LEU A 14 -3.05 -9.75 10.11
CA LEU A 14 -3.93 -9.72 8.95
C LEU A 14 -3.43 -8.76 7.88
N LEU A 15 -2.92 -7.58 8.28
CA LEU A 15 -2.37 -6.60 7.36
C LEU A 15 -1.08 -7.10 6.69
N VAL A 16 -0.19 -7.78 7.42
CA VAL A 16 1.00 -8.42 6.81
C VAL A 16 0.59 -9.45 5.77
N GLY A 17 -0.38 -10.31 6.09
CA GLY A 17 -0.89 -11.32 5.16
C GLY A 17 -1.54 -10.70 3.91
N LEU A 18 -2.33 -9.63 4.11
CA LEU A 18 -2.95 -8.86 3.04
C LEU A 18 -1.89 -8.28 2.11
N VAL A 19 -0.86 -7.61 2.65
CA VAL A 19 0.23 -7.01 1.86
C VAL A 19 0.98 -8.06 1.05
N PHE A 20 1.31 -9.20 1.67
CA PHE A 20 2.02 -10.27 0.98
C PHE A 20 1.20 -10.83 -0.19
N TYR A 21 -0.07 -11.12 0.05
CA TYR A 21 -0.97 -11.63 -0.98
C TYR A 21 -1.20 -10.61 -2.12
N GLU A 22 -1.39 -9.34 -1.77
CA GLU A 22 -1.55 -8.30 -2.78
C GLU A 22 -0.28 -8.12 -3.61
N ALA A 23 0.90 -8.19 -2.99
CA ALA A 23 2.17 -8.09 -3.72
C ALA A 23 2.34 -9.21 -4.75
N GLU A 24 1.97 -10.45 -4.41
CA GLU A 24 1.93 -11.58 -5.34
C GLU A 24 1.04 -11.28 -6.55
N LEU A 25 -0.19 -10.83 -6.30
CA LEU A 25 -1.16 -10.54 -7.36
C LEU A 25 -0.71 -9.38 -8.26
N THR A 26 -0.27 -8.28 -7.66
CA THR A 26 0.20 -7.10 -8.38
C THR A 26 1.41 -7.44 -9.24
N LEU A 27 2.42 -8.13 -8.70
CA LEU A 27 3.62 -8.50 -9.45
C LEU A 27 3.32 -9.50 -10.58
N GLY A 28 2.38 -10.42 -10.37
CA GLY A 28 1.95 -11.37 -11.40
C GLY A 28 1.32 -10.72 -12.65
N HIS A 29 0.84 -9.48 -12.52
CA HIS A 29 0.20 -8.74 -13.61
C HIS A 29 0.91 -7.42 -13.95
N PHE A 30 2.06 -7.14 -13.33
CA PHE A 30 2.75 -5.88 -13.52
C PHE A 30 3.54 -5.85 -14.82
N GLU A 31 3.29 -4.83 -15.63
CA GLU A 31 4.07 -4.53 -16.84
C GLU A 31 5.01 -3.35 -16.60
N PRO A 32 6.28 -3.39 -17.04
CA PRO A 32 7.20 -2.26 -16.91
C PRO A 32 6.62 -0.95 -17.49
N GLY A 33 6.61 0.11 -16.68
CA GLY A 33 6.02 1.41 -17.04
C GLY A 33 4.52 1.54 -16.76
N GLY A 34 3.84 0.42 -16.50
CA GLY A 34 2.44 0.36 -16.09
C GLY A 34 2.21 0.88 -14.67
N ALA A 35 0.95 0.86 -14.24
CA ALA A 35 0.56 1.11 -12.86
C ALA A 35 0.58 -0.20 -12.06
N ALA A 36 0.95 -0.14 -10.79
CA ALA A 36 0.81 -1.28 -9.87
C ALA A 36 -0.63 -1.38 -9.40
N LEU A 37 -1.47 -2.04 -10.19
CA LEU A 37 -2.88 -2.24 -9.89
C LEU A 37 -3.04 -3.09 -8.63
N VAL A 38 -3.99 -2.70 -7.79
CA VAL A 38 -4.36 -3.44 -6.57
C VAL A 38 -5.80 -3.90 -6.62
N SER A 39 -6.13 -4.90 -5.83
CA SER A 39 -7.47 -5.47 -5.71
C SER A 39 -8.44 -4.53 -4.99
N ASP A 40 -9.73 -4.69 -5.29
CA ASP A 40 -10.82 -3.98 -4.59
C ASP A 40 -10.76 -4.23 -3.07
N SER A 41 -10.39 -5.44 -2.65
CA SER A 41 -10.26 -5.81 -1.24
C SER A 41 -9.15 -5.03 -0.53
N PHE A 42 -8.00 -4.87 -1.19
CA PHE A 42 -6.92 -4.05 -0.66
C PHE A 42 -7.35 -2.58 -0.56
N GLY A 43 -7.98 -2.05 -1.61
CA GLY A 43 -8.52 -0.69 -1.63
C GLY A 43 -9.52 -0.42 -0.51
N ALA A 44 -10.41 -1.37 -0.22
CA ALA A 44 -11.38 -1.27 0.88
C ALA A 44 -10.69 -1.22 2.25
N VAL A 45 -9.72 -2.11 2.52
CA VAL A 45 -8.96 -2.11 3.78
C VAL A 45 -8.13 -0.84 3.94
N PHE A 46 -7.46 -0.39 2.87
CA PHE A 46 -6.71 0.86 2.89
C PHE A 46 -7.62 2.07 3.16
N THR A 47 -8.79 2.15 2.52
CA THR A 47 -9.75 3.24 2.73
C THR A 47 -10.28 3.25 4.16
N TRP A 48 -10.60 2.08 4.72
CA TRP A 48 -10.99 1.95 6.13
C TRP A 48 -9.87 2.42 7.06
N LEU A 49 -8.65 1.92 6.89
CA LEU A 49 -7.50 2.33 7.69
C LEU A 49 -7.23 3.83 7.55
N TRP A 50 -7.38 4.41 6.36
CA TRP A 50 -7.17 5.83 6.15
C TRP A 50 -8.08 6.68 7.02
N ARG A 51 -9.34 6.27 7.18
CA ARG A 51 -10.34 6.99 7.96
C ARG A 51 -10.20 6.76 9.47
N ASP A 52 -9.77 5.56 9.86
CA ASP A 52 -9.64 5.16 11.27
C ASP A 52 -8.26 5.51 11.86
N ASN A 53 -7.20 5.10 11.18
CA ASN A 53 -5.81 5.28 11.58
C ASN A 53 -4.91 5.57 10.36
N PRO A 54 -4.83 6.85 9.93
CA PRO A 54 -4.06 7.25 8.77
C PRO A 54 -2.58 6.84 8.81
N VAL A 55 -1.99 6.73 10.02
CA VAL A 55 -0.59 6.30 10.18
C VAL A 55 -0.43 4.83 9.79
N LYS A 56 -1.33 3.94 10.26
CA LYS A 56 -1.34 2.54 9.83
C LYS A 56 -1.62 2.40 8.34
N ALA A 57 -2.47 3.25 7.76
CA ALA A 57 -2.69 3.26 6.31
C ALA A 57 -1.41 3.61 5.53
N THR A 58 -0.64 4.59 5.99
CA THR A 58 0.66 4.93 5.41
C THR A 58 1.67 3.80 5.56
N MET A 59 1.73 3.15 6.73
CA MET A 59 2.59 1.99 6.95
C MET A 59 2.22 0.81 6.03
N LEU A 60 0.92 0.56 5.82
CA LEU A 60 0.45 -0.48 4.89
C LEU A 60 0.99 -0.27 3.47
N ILE A 61 0.94 0.96 2.96
CA ILE A 61 1.47 1.29 1.63
C ILE A 61 3.00 1.20 1.62
N ALA A 62 3.68 1.61 2.69
CA ALA A 62 5.13 1.46 2.80
C ALA A 62 5.55 -0.01 2.74
N ASP A 63 4.91 -0.88 3.52
CA ASP A 63 5.17 -2.31 3.51
C ASP A 63 4.87 -2.92 2.14
N PHE A 64 3.78 -2.48 1.49
CA PHE A 64 3.43 -2.92 0.15
C PHE A 64 4.48 -2.52 -0.89
N VAL A 65 4.90 -1.26 -0.93
CA VAL A 65 6.01 -0.81 -1.80
C VAL A 65 7.27 -1.61 -1.52
N ALA A 66 7.56 -1.89 -0.24
CA ALA A 66 8.75 -2.64 0.14
C ALA A 66 8.68 -4.11 -0.33
N GLN A 67 7.52 -4.75 -0.26
CA GLN A 67 7.32 -6.08 -0.84
C GLN A 67 7.51 -6.08 -2.35
N LEU A 68 6.85 -5.15 -3.07
CA LEU A 68 6.94 -5.07 -4.53
C LEU A 68 8.37 -4.83 -5.01
N ARG A 69 9.15 -4.01 -4.28
CA ARG A 69 10.48 -3.56 -4.74
C ARG A 69 11.64 -4.40 -4.19
N TYR A 70 11.53 -4.95 -2.98
CA TYR A 70 12.69 -5.52 -2.27
C TYR A 70 12.50 -6.94 -1.74
N TYR A 71 11.36 -7.23 -1.12
CA TYR A 71 11.24 -8.40 -0.24
C TYR A 71 10.50 -9.59 -0.86
N HIS A 72 9.64 -9.35 -1.84
CA HIS A 72 8.95 -10.44 -2.51
C HIS A 72 9.89 -11.25 -3.41
N HIS A 73 9.63 -12.55 -3.59
CA HIS A 73 10.49 -13.40 -4.42
C HIS A 73 10.46 -13.01 -5.91
N ASN A 74 9.37 -12.39 -6.36
CA ASN A 74 9.21 -11.78 -7.69
C ASN A 74 9.42 -10.26 -7.68
N ALA A 75 10.08 -9.71 -6.66
CA ALA A 75 10.23 -8.26 -6.51
C ALA A 75 10.86 -7.62 -7.76
N ASN A 76 10.35 -6.45 -8.12
CA ASN A 76 10.78 -5.69 -9.28
C ASN A 76 11.25 -4.29 -8.86
N ARG A 77 12.53 -4.00 -9.11
CA ARG A 77 13.17 -2.72 -8.75
C ARG A 77 12.62 -1.52 -9.52
N ALA A 78 11.94 -1.75 -10.64
CA ALA A 78 11.27 -0.71 -11.41
C ALA A 78 9.95 -0.24 -10.79
N VAL A 79 9.40 -0.97 -9.82
CA VAL A 79 8.21 -0.51 -9.08
C VAL A 79 8.63 0.53 -8.06
N ASP A 80 8.14 1.75 -8.24
CA ASP A 80 8.31 2.87 -7.31
C ASP A 80 6.97 3.28 -6.66
N LEU A 81 7.04 4.25 -5.75
CA LEU A 81 5.84 4.75 -5.06
C LEU A 81 4.83 5.35 -6.06
N GLU A 82 5.29 6.12 -7.05
CA GLU A 82 4.38 6.72 -8.04
C GLU A 82 3.68 5.67 -8.90
N THR A 83 4.31 4.53 -9.15
CA THR A 83 3.69 3.38 -9.83
C THR A 83 2.55 2.79 -9.00
N VAL A 84 2.69 2.72 -7.68
CA VAL A 84 1.63 2.31 -6.76
C VAL A 84 0.53 3.38 -6.67
N LEU A 85 0.88 4.66 -6.54
CA LEU A 85 -0.11 5.75 -6.46
C LEU A 85 -0.94 5.88 -7.75
N ARG A 86 -0.38 5.55 -8.92
CA ARG A 86 -1.14 5.48 -10.18
C ARG A 86 -2.12 4.30 -10.22
N GLY A 87 -1.81 3.19 -9.53
CA GLY A 87 -2.61 1.97 -9.56
C GLY A 87 -3.65 1.86 -8.44
N LEU A 88 -3.56 2.72 -7.43
CA LEU A 88 -4.45 2.74 -6.27
C LEU A 88 -5.87 3.26 -6.57
N PRO A 89 -6.08 4.38 -7.30
CA PRO A 89 -7.40 5.00 -7.43
C PRO A 89 -8.53 4.09 -7.94
N PRO A 90 -8.32 3.17 -8.90
CA PRO A 90 -9.36 2.24 -9.34
C PRO A 90 -9.96 1.36 -8.23
N ALA A 91 -9.18 1.07 -7.18
CA ALA A 91 -9.60 0.26 -6.05
C ALA A 91 -10.25 1.07 -4.90
N LEU A 92 -10.14 2.41 -4.93
CA LEU A 92 -10.66 3.30 -3.87
C LEU A 92 -12.10 3.74 -4.14
N ARG A 93 -13.00 2.78 -4.40
CA ARG A 93 -14.38 3.04 -4.86
C ARG A 93 -15.22 3.88 -3.90
N GLU A 94 -14.90 3.87 -2.62
CA GLU A 94 -15.63 4.60 -1.57
C GLU A 94 -15.02 5.97 -1.24
N ALA A 95 -13.87 6.32 -1.81
CA ALA A 95 -13.18 7.57 -1.55
C ALA A 95 -13.58 8.65 -2.56
N SER A 96 -13.72 9.90 -2.11
CA SER A 96 -13.93 11.02 -3.04
C SER A 96 -12.62 11.38 -3.76
N PRO A 97 -12.67 12.08 -4.91
CA PRO A 97 -11.46 12.56 -5.58
C PRO A 97 -10.55 13.41 -4.67
N GLU A 98 -11.14 14.24 -3.81
CA GLU A 98 -10.39 15.06 -2.84
C GLU A 98 -9.74 14.20 -1.75
N GLU A 99 -10.43 13.14 -1.31
CA GLU A 99 -9.88 12.18 -0.36
C GLU A 99 -8.70 11.42 -0.97
N ILE A 100 -8.81 10.99 -2.23
CA ILE A 100 -7.73 10.34 -2.99
C ILE A 100 -6.53 11.26 -3.15
N GLU A 101 -6.74 12.54 -3.45
CA GLU A 101 -5.64 13.50 -3.55
C GLU A 101 -4.93 13.71 -2.21
N ALA A 102 -5.71 13.82 -1.12
CA ALA A 102 -5.16 13.93 0.23
C ALA A 102 -4.37 12.66 0.64
N MET A 103 -4.84 11.48 0.25
CA MET A 103 -4.11 10.21 0.41
C MET A 103 -2.78 10.27 -0.33
N ASN A 104 -2.80 10.58 -1.63
CA ASN A 104 -1.59 10.62 -2.46
C ASN A 104 -0.55 11.60 -1.92
N GLU A 105 -0.96 12.81 -1.56
CA GLU A 105 -0.05 13.83 -1.03
C GLU A 105 0.63 13.38 0.28
N ARG A 106 -0.14 12.78 1.19
CA ARG A 106 0.42 12.24 2.42
C ARG A 106 1.38 11.08 2.15
N LEU A 107 0.99 10.14 1.30
CA LEU A 107 1.80 8.97 0.98
C LEU A 107 3.14 9.38 0.37
N ARG A 108 3.16 10.35 -0.55
CA ARG A 108 4.40 10.91 -1.11
C ARG A 108 5.34 11.45 -0.04
N ARG A 109 4.79 12.17 0.93
CA ARG A 109 5.57 12.76 2.01
C ARG A 109 6.09 11.72 3.00
N GLU A 110 5.26 10.73 3.34
CA GLU A 110 5.51 9.88 4.51
C GLU A 110 6.07 8.50 4.20
N VAL A 111 5.67 7.86 3.09
CA VAL A 111 6.16 6.52 2.71
C VAL A 111 7.68 6.43 2.57
N PRO A 112 8.39 7.40 1.96
CA PRO A 112 9.85 7.34 1.83
C PRO A 112 10.59 7.20 3.17
N MET A 113 10.02 7.76 4.25
CA MET A 113 10.59 7.68 5.59
C MET A 113 10.55 6.27 6.18
N PHE A 114 9.55 5.46 5.79
CA PHE A 114 9.37 4.09 6.29
C PHE A 114 10.17 3.06 5.49
N VAL A 115 10.24 3.21 4.17
CA VAL A 115 10.88 2.23 3.28
C VAL A 115 12.41 2.40 3.22
N GLY A 116 12.94 3.48 3.82
CA GLY A 116 14.38 3.76 3.79
C GLY A 116 14.89 4.19 2.41
N LEU A 117 14.00 4.72 1.56
CA LEU A 117 14.30 5.14 0.19
C LEU A 117 15.33 6.28 0.09
N ASP A 118 15.69 6.90 1.21
CA ASP A 118 16.56 8.09 1.26
C ASP A 118 17.97 7.89 1.85
N ARG A 119 18.45 6.66 2.11
CA ARG A 119 19.78 6.50 2.76
C ARG A 119 20.87 5.71 2.03
N ASN A 120 20.64 5.03 0.91
CA ASN A 120 21.69 4.18 0.31
C ASN A 120 21.73 4.10 -1.24
N GLU A 121 21.48 5.20 -1.96
CA GLU A 121 21.83 5.29 -3.41
C GLU A 121 23.05 6.19 -3.67
N ARG A 122 23.91 6.38 -2.67
CA ARG A 122 25.26 6.94 -2.83
C ARG A 122 26.29 6.05 -2.12
N ALA A 123 26.57 4.90 -2.68
CA ALA A 123 27.78 4.12 -2.44
C ALA A 123 28.19 3.41 -3.73
#